data_AF-A0A9Q9V6J3-F1
#
_entry.id   AF-A0A9Q9V6J3-F1
#
_cell.length_a   1.000
_cell.length_b   1.000
_cell.length_c   1.000
_cell.angle_alpha   90.00
_cell.angle_beta   90.00
_cell.angle_gamma   90.00
#
_symmetry.space_group_name_H-M   'P 1'
#
loop_
_entity.id
_entity.type
_entity.pdbx_description
1 polymer ?
#
loop_
_entity_poly.entity_id
_entity_poly.type
_entity_poly.pdbx_seq_one_letter_code
_entity_poly.pdbx_strand_id
1 'polypeptide(L)'
;MAVNGEIKGALINPSMVVDAFQILVAANKAVHLHKNGKMKTRSLYSEIIFNLSPTNNISEAFKRFGISDSDSAVHIVLIHNKDETLNIEDIIGKVDGQQMAVDRVSDLTDVAKIKKLYKVAPQEEKCGSLLDAVVCRMATKDVA
;
A
#
# COMPACT_ATOMS: atom_id res chain seq x y z
N MET A 1 -13.92 -4.07 11.25
CA MET A 1 -14.16 -4.65 9.90
C MET A 1 -12.91 -5.31 9.30
N ALA A 2 -11.75 -4.65 9.23
CA ALA A 2 -10.52 -5.28 8.71
C ALA A 2 -10.00 -6.47 9.56
N VAL A 3 -10.17 -6.40 10.89
CA VAL A 3 -9.62 -7.39 11.85
C VAL A 3 -10.37 -8.73 11.85
N ASN A 4 -11.63 -8.76 11.39
CA ASN A 4 -12.42 -9.99 11.31
C ASN A 4 -12.12 -10.81 10.04
N GLY A 5 -11.28 -10.30 9.13
CA GLY A 5 -10.86 -11.03 7.93
C GLY A 5 -11.95 -11.23 6.87
N GLU A 6 -13.05 -10.46 6.93
CA GLU A 6 -14.18 -10.56 5.99
C GLU A 6 -13.81 -10.15 4.56
N ILE A 7 -12.80 -9.28 4.42
CA ILE A 7 -12.18 -8.92 3.15
C ILE A 7 -10.77 -9.50 3.12
N LYS A 8 -10.53 -10.46 2.23
CA LYS A 8 -9.20 -11.04 1.98
C LYS A 8 -8.42 -10.15 1.01
N GLY A 9 -7.95 -9.01 1.50
CA GLY A 9 -7.15 -8.06 0.73
C GLY A 9 -6.20 -7.26 1.61
N ALA A 10 -5.32 -6.48 0.99
CA ALA A 10 -4.60 -5.42 1.70
C ALA A 10 -5.46 -4.15 1.67
N LEU A 11 -5.89 -3.69 2.84
CA LEU A 11 -6.70 -2.49 2.99
C LEU A 11 -5.76 -1.32 3.35
N ILE A 12 -5.52 -0.45 2.37
CA ILE A 12 -4.49 0.58 2.40
C ILE A 12 -5.15 1.95 2.57
N ASN A 13 -4.54 2.80 3.41
CA ASN A 13 -4.92 4.20 3.53
C ASN A 13 -4.45 4.98 2.29
N PRO A 14 -5.35 5.46 1.42
CA PRO A 14 -4.97 6.13 0.17
C PRO A 14 -4.28 7.49 0.41
N SER A 15 -4.44 8.10 1.59
CA SER A 15 -3.73 9.35 1.92
C SER A 15 -2.21 9.18 2.00
N MET A 16 -1.72 7.94 2.12
CA MET A 16 -0.30 7.60 2.18
C MET A 16 0.23 7.00 0.87
N VAL A 17 -0.52 7.14 -0.22
CA VAL A 17 -0.17 6.65 -1.56
C VAL A 17 -0.11 7.82 -2.53
N VAL A 18 0.97 7.94 -3.29
CA VAL A 18 1.15 9.00 -4.30
C VAL A 18 0.54 8.60 -5.64
N ASP A 19 0.74 7.34 -6.03
CA ASP A 19 0.35 6.80 -7.32
C ASP A 19 0.09 5.29 -7.20
N ALA A 20 -0.78 4.74 -8.05
CA ALA A 20 -1.05 3.30 -8.09
C ALA A 20 0.22 2.46 -8.36
N PHE A 21 1.18 3.01 -9.10
CA PHE A 21 2.48 2.40 -9.33
C PHE A 21 3.23 2.07 -8.03
N GLN A 22 3.14 2.93 -7.00
CA GLN A 22 3.70 2.67 -5.68
C GLN A 22 3.14 1.36 -5.09
N ILE A 23 1.83 1.15 -5.19
CA ILE A 23 1.16 -0.07 -4.72
C ILE A 23 1.59 -1.28 -5.54
N LEU A 24 1.67 -1.14 -6.87
CA LEU A 24 2.12 -2.21 -7.75
C LEU A 24 3.56 -2.65 -7.44
N VAL A 25 4.47 -1.72 -7.13
CA VAL A 25 5.83 -2.03 -6.68
C VAL A 25 5.80 -2.84 -5.38
N ALA A 26 5.02 -2.40 -4.39
CA ALA A 26 4.88 -3.11 -3.11
C ALA A 26 4.28 -4.52 -3.29
N ALA A 27 3.24 -4.64 -4.11
CA ALA A 27 2.58 -5.89 -4.45
C ALA A 27 3.52 -6.86 -5.18
N ASN A 28 4.24 -6.38 -6.18
CA ASN A 28 5.21 -7.19 -6.92
C ASN A 28 6.31 -7.72 -5.99
N LYS A 29 6.86 -6.88 -5.11
CA LYS A 29 7.86 -7.30 -4.11
C LYS A 29 7.27 -8.33 -3.14
N ALA A 30 6.04 -8.13 -2.66
CA ALA A 30 5.37 -9.06 -1.77
C ALA A 30 5.16 -10.44 -2.42
N VAL A 31 4.66 -10.48 -3.65
CA VAL A 31 4.48 -11.73 -4.42
C VAL A 31 5.82 -12.43 -4.66
N HIS A 32 6.87 -11.67 -5.00
CA HIS A 32 8.21 -12.23 -5.19
C HIS A 32 8.75 -12.87 -3.91
N LEU A 33 8.65 -12.18 -2.77
CA LEU A 33 9.08 -12.70 -1.48
C LEU A 33 8.24 -13.90 -1.02
N HIS A 34 6.93 -13.89 -1.31
CA HIS A 34 6.03 -15.01 -1.04
C HIS A 34 6.44 -16.27 -1.78
N LYS A 35 6.65 -16.17 -3.10
CA LYS A 35 7.09 -17.29 -3.94
C LYS A 35 8.44 -17.87 -3.51
N ASN A 36 9.30 -17.04 -2.93
CA ASN A 36 10.63 -17.43 -2.48
C ASN A 36 10.69 -17.82 -1.00
N GLY A 37 9.58 -17.80 -0.26
CA GLY A 37 9.56 -18.12 1.17
C GLY A 37 10.34 -17.12 2.05
N LYS A 38 10.47 -15.86 1.62
CA LYS A 38 11.29 -14.81 2.26
C LYS A 38 10.46 -13.63 2.79
N MET A 39 9.15 -13.79 2.95
CA MET A 39 8.31 -12.75 3.55
C MET A 39 8.72 -12.49 4.99
N LYS A 40 8.65 -11.22 5.43
CA LYS A 40 8.87 -10.86 6.83
C LYS A 40 7.59 -10.94 7.67
N THR A 41 6.44 -10.83 7.02
CA THR A 41 5.11 -10.86 7.66
C THR A 41 4.41 -12.21 7.48
N ARG A 42 3.25 -12.37 8.13
CA ARG A 42 2.52 -13.66 8.20
C ARG A 42 1.64 -13.96 6.99
N SER A 43 1.28 -12.96 6.18
CA SER A 43 0.45 -13.13 4.99
C SER A 43 0.94 -12.28 3.83
N LEU A 44 0.52 -12.64 2.62
CA LEU A 44 0.84 -11.87 1.43
C LEU A 44 0.32 -10.42 1.53
N TYR A 45 -0.91 -10.23 2.02
CA TYR A 45 -1.50 -8.90 2.17
C TYR A 45 -0.80 -8.04 3.22
N SER A 46 -0.35 -8.64 4.32
CA SER A 46 0.48 -7.93 5.30
C SER A 46 1.83 -7.52 4.71
N GLU A 47 2.39 -8.35 3.83
CA GLU A 47 3.65 -8.06 3.17
C GLU A 47 3.54 -6.88 2.20
N ILE A 48 2.38 -6.73 1.53
CA ILE A 48 2.10 -5.56 0.65
C ILE A 48 2.14 -4.27 1.47
N ILE A 49 1.38 -4.20 2.57
CA ILE A 49 1.35 -3.03 3.45
C ILE A 49 2.75 -2.74 4.02
N PHE A 50 3.45 -3.79 4.45
CA PHE A 50 4.82 -3.68 4.93
C PHE A 50 5.78 -3.13 3.86
N ASN A 51 5.63 -3.53 2.60
CA ASN A 51 6.48 -3.09 1.50
C ASN A 51 6.25 -1.64 1.06
N LEU A 52 5.15 -1.00 1.46
CA LEU A 52 4.99 0.44 1.32
C LEU A 52 5.89 1.21 2.29
N SER A 53 6.18 0.67 3.48
CA SER A 53 6.96 1.40 4.49
C SER A 53 8.42 1.62 4.08
N PRO A 54 9.00 2.81 4.36
CA PRO A 54 10.44 3.04 4.22
C PRO A 54 11.27 2.39 5.33
N THR A 55 10.66 1.78 6.34
CA THR A 55 11.35 1.18 7.49
C THR A 55 11.00 -0.30 7.67
N ASN A 56 11.80 -1.01 8.46
CA ASN A 56 11.59 -2.42 8.81
C ASN A 56 10.63 -2.65 9.99
N ASN A 57 9.97 -1.60 10.50
CA ASN A 57 9.02 -1.73 11.60
C ASN A 57 7.62 -2.12 11.05
N ILE A 58 7.26 -3.40 11.19
CA ILE A 58 5.99 -3.94 10.71
C ILE A 58 4.80 -3.22 11.36
N SER A 59 4.81 -3.05 12.68
CA SER A 59 3.70 -2.41 13.40
C SER A 59 3.51 -0.96 12.97
N GLU A 60 4.60 -0.23 12.74
CA GLU A 60 4.51 1.14 12.21
C GLU A 60 4.02 1.16 10.76
N ALA A 61 4.47 0.23 9.91
CA ALA A 61 3.97 0.11 8.54
C ALA A 61 2.45 -0.06 8.51
N PHE A 62 1.92 -0.94 9.35
CA PHE A 62 0.47 -1.14 9.49
C PHE A 62 -0.25 0.11 10.01
N LYS A 63 0.30 0.78 11.02
CA LYS A 63 -0.29 2.00 11.57
C LYS A 63 -0.33 3.15 10.55
N ARG A 64 0.65 3.21 9.64
CA ARG A 64 0.78 4.29 8.66
C ARG A 64 0.01 4.00 7.38
N PHE A 65 0.17 2.80 6.83
CA PHE A 65 -0.33 2.45 5.50
C PHE A 65 -1.59 1.60 5.54
N GLY A 66 -1.90 0.93 6.65
CA GLY A 66 -3.19 0.29 6.83
C GLY A 66 -4.29 1.30 7.16
N ILE A 67 -5.54 0.93 6.91
CA ILE A 67 -6.69 1.74 7.34
C ILE A 67 -6.89 1.71 8.85
N SER A 68 -7.56 2.74 9.34
CA SER A 68 -8.03 2.95 10.71
C SER A 68 -9.52 3.27 10.72
N ASP A 69 -10.17 3.17 11.87
CA ASP A 69 -11.61 3.45 12.00
C ASP A 69 -11.97 4.92 11.72
N SER A 70 -10.98 5.82 11.66
CA SER A 70 -11.16 7.23 11.31
C SER A 70 -10.98 7.55 9.82
N ASP A 71 -10.58 6.58 8.99
CA ASP A 71 -10.35 6.83 7.57
C ASP A 71 -11.68 6.82 6.79
N SER A 72 -11.85 7.79 5.90
CA SER A 72 -13.04 7.92 5.04
C SER A 72 -12.86 7.32 3.64
N ALA A 73 -11.68 6.76 3.36
CA ALA A 73 -11.34 6.16 2.08
C ALA A 73 -10.42 4.96 2.27
N VAL A 74 -10.53 3.98 1.36
CA VAL A 74 -9.73 2.76 1.38
C VAL A 74 -9.31 2.38 -0.04
N HIS A 75 -8.05 1.99 -0.20
CA HIS A 75 -7.56 1.31 -1.40
C HIS A 75 -7.41 -0.18 -1.10
N ILE A 76 -8.16 -1.03 -1.79
CA ILE A 76 -8.15 -2.47 -1.55
C ILE A 76 -7.32 -3.16 -2.65
N VAL A 77 -6.29 -3.89 -2.25
CA VAL A 77 -5.47 -4.70 -3.15
C VAL A 77 -5.81 -6.17 -2.99
N LEU A 78 -6.11 -6.82 -4.11
CA LEU A 78 -6.38 -8.24 -4.21
C LEU A 78 -5.30 -8.90 -5.04
N ILE A 79 -4.90 -10.12 -4.66
CA ILE A 79 -4.01 -10.96 -5.46
C ILE A 79 -4.74 -12.26 -5.75
N HIS A 80 -4.77 -12.65 -7.01
CA HIS A 80 -5.34 -13.91 -7.45
C HIS A 80 -4.47 -14.56 -8.51
N ASN A 81 -4.55 -15.88 -8.60
CA ASN A 81 -4.01 -16.60 -9.73
C ASN A 81 -4.88 -16.39 -10.98
N LYS A 82 -4.30 -16.57 -12.16
CA LYS A 82 -5.04 -16.42 -13.43
C LYS A 82 -6.28 -17.32 -13.52
N ASP A 83 -6.22 -18.49 -12.89
CA ASP A 83 -7.27 -19.50 -12.93
C ASP A 83 -8.29 -19.36 -11.77
N GLU A 84 -8.08 -18.40 -10.86
CA GLU A 84 -8.99 -18.14 -9.74
C GLU A 84 -10.02 -17.09 -10.12
N THR A 85 -11.30 -17.43 -9.97
CA THR A 85 -12.40 -16.48 -10.09
C THR A 85 -12.51 -15.66 -8.80
N LEU A 86 -12.24 -14.36 -8.88
CA LEU A 86 -12.51 -13.43 -7.79
C LEU A 86 -13.95 -12.95 -7.84
N ASN A 87 -14.68 -13.11 -6.74
CA ASN A 87 -15.98 -12.45 -6.55
C ASN A 87 -15.75 -10.99 -6.11
N ILE A 88 -15.52 -10.11 -7.09
CA ILE A 88 -15.29 -8.69 -6.84
C ILE A 88 -16.56 -8.03 -6.28
N GLU A 89 -17.75 -8.47 -6.71
CA GLU A 89 -19.04 -7.94 -6.26
C GLU A 89 -19.26 -8.13 -4.75
N ASP A 90 -18.88 -9.29 -4.21
CA ASP A 90 -18.92 -9.54 -2.76
C ASP A 90 -18.03 -8.57 -1.98
N ILE A 91 -16.87 -8.21 -2.52
CA ILE A 91 -15.95 -7.26 -1.86
C ILE A 91 -16.51 -5.84 -1.93
N ILE A 92 -17.04 -5.45 -3.09
CA ILE A 92 -17.68 -4.13 -3.26
C ILE A 92 -18.89 -4.01 -2.32
N GLY A 93 -19.72 -5.04 -2.21
CA GLY A 93 -20.89 -5.06 -1.32
C GLY A 93 -20.56 -4.96 0.18
N LYS A 94 -19.31 -5.20 0.58
CA LYS A 94 -18.83 -5.05 1.97
C LYS A 94 -18.32 -3.65 2.30
N VAL A 95 -18.21 -2.77 1.30
CA VAL A 95 -17.71 -1.40 1.48
C VAL A 95 -18.90 -0.44 1.36
N ASP A 96 -19.27 0.17 2.48
CA ASP A 96 -20.22 1.28 2.49
C ASP A 96 -19.50 2.55 2.02
N GLY A 97 -19.65 2.87 0.73
CA GLY A 97 -18.99 4.02 0.12
C GLY A 97 -19.16 4.07 -1.39
N GLN A 98 -18.45 5.01 -2.01
CA GLN A 98 -18.47 5.20 -3.46
C GLN A 98 -17.16 4.72 -4.08
N GLN A 99 -17.24 3.78 -5.02
CA GLN A 99 -16.08 3.34 -5.79
C GLN A 99 -15.58 4.47 -6.69
N MET A 100 -14.26 4.65 -6.73
CA MET A 100 -13.59 5.63 -7.58
C MET A 100 -12.57 4.93 -8.49
N ALA A 101 -12.23 5.58 -9.60
CA ALA A 101 -11.19 5.11 -10.49
C ALA A 101 -9.82 5.15 -9.79
N VAL A 102 -9.00 4.12 -10.03
CA VAL A 102 -7.73 3.91 -9.30
C VAL A 102 -6.70 5.00 -9.59
N ASP A 103 -6.73 5.59 -10.78
CA ASP A 103 -5.88 6.71 -11.21
C ASP A 103 -6.13 7.99 -10.40
N ARG A 104 -7.29 8.10 -9.72
CA ARG A 104 -7.64 9.22 -8.85
C ARG A 104 -7.11 9.10 -7.43
N VAL A 105 -6.24 8.13 -7.13
CA VAL A 105 -5.64 8.00 -5.78
C VAL A 105 -4.89 9.26 -5.35
N SER A 106 -4.31 9.98 -6.32
CA SER A 106 -3.60 11.24 -6.10
C SER A 106 -4.49 12.37 -5.54
N ASP A 107 -5.81 12.32 -5.79
CA ASP A 107 -6.79 13.27 -5.25
C ASP A 107 -6.91 13.16 -3.71
N LEU A 108 -6.54 12.01 -3.14
CA LEU A 108 -6.67 11.69 -1.72
C LEU A 108 -5.34 11.80 -0.96
N THR A 109 -4.23 11.97 -1.67
CA THR A 109 -2.87 11.94 -1.14
C THR A 109 -2.60 13.10 -0.17
N ASP A 110 -2.08 12.78 1.02
CA ASP A 110 -1.51 13.77 1.94
C ASP A 110 0.00 13.93 1.67
N VAL A 111 0.31 14.79 0.70
CA VAL A 111 1.68 15.05 0.24
C VAL A 111 2.60 15.46 1.40
N ALA A 112 2.10 16.26 2.36
CA ALA A 112 2.89 16.72 3.49
C ALA A 112 3.27 15.57 4.44
N LYS A 113 2.32 14.68 4.75
CA LYS A 113 2.60 13.47 5.56
C LYS A 113 3.56 12.53 4.85
N ILE A 114 3.41 12.32 3.55
CA ILE A 114 4.30 11.45 2.77
C ILE A 114 5.72 12.00 2.75
N LYS A 115 5.91 13.28 2.42
CA LYS A 115 7.25 13.91 2.44
C LYS A 115 7.92 13.76 3.81
N LYS A 116 7.16 13.96 4.89
CA LYS A 116 7.66 13.79 6.26
C LYS A 116 8.04 12.35 6.56
N LEU A 117 7.20 11.38 6.20
CA LEU A 117 7.43 9.95 6.48
C LEU A 117 8.64 9.41 5.71
N TYR A 118 8.72 9.72 4.41
CA TYR A 118 9.80 9.26 3.52
C TYR A 118 11.04 10.14 3.58
N LYS A 119 11.02 11.21 4.40
CA LYS A 119 12.12 12.16 4.59
C LYS A 119 12.59 12.77 3.27
N VAL A 120 11.64 13.17 2.42
CA VAL A 120 11.92 13.76 1.10
C VAL A 120 12.35 15.21 1.29
N ALA A 121 13.58 15.52 0.90
CA ALA A 121 14.12 16.87 0.99
C ALA A 121 13.64 17.75 -0.18
N PRO A 122 13.45 19.07 0.02
CA PRO A 122 13.02 19.98 -1.06
C PRO A 122 13.93 19.98 -2.30
N GLN A 123 15.21 19.64 -2.12
CA GLN A 123 16.18 19.55 -3.22
C GLN A 123 15.93 18.33 -4.11
N GLU A 124 15.38 17.23 -3.58
CA GLU A 124 15.08 16.03 -4.36
C GLU A 124 14.00 16.32 -5.41
N GLU A 125 13.07 17.23 -5.10
CA GLU A 125 12.00 17.66 -6.02
C GLU A 125 12.51 18.43 -7.25
N LYS A 126 13.78 18.86 -7.24
CA LYS A 126 14.42 19.49 -8.41
C LYS A 126 15.01 18.47 -9.38
N CYS A 127 15.28 17.26 -8.91
CA CYS A 127 16.00 16.22 -9.64
C CYS A 127 15.09 15.03 -10.02
N GLY A 128 13.92 14.90 -9.41
CA GLY A 128 12.96 13.83 -9.67
C GLY A 128 11.59 14.12 -9.06
N SER A 129 10.67 13.18 -9.23
CA SER A 129 9.32 13.29 -8.67
C SER A 129 9.25 12.78 -7.23
N LEU A 130 8.16 13.15 -6.52
CA LEU A 130 7.86 12.57 -5.21
C LEU A 130 7.73 11.04 -5.27
N LEU A 131 7.16 10.52 -6.36
CA LEU A 131 7.01 9.08 -6.57
C LEU A 131 8.37 8.38 -6.66
N ASP A 132 9.35 8.98 -7.36
CA ASP A 132 10.71 8.44 -7.47
C ASP A 132 11.37 8.33 -6.08
N ALA A 133 11.24 9.37 -5.26
CA ALA A 133 11.77 9.37 -3.90
C ALA A 133 11.10 8.28 -3.04
N VAL A 134 9.78 8.16 -3.11
CA VAL A 134 9.00 7.14 -2.37
C VAL A 134 9.43 5.72 -2.78
N VAL A 135 9.43 5.42 -4.08
CA VAL A 135 9.80 4.09 -4.60
C VAL A 135 11.26 3.75 -4.27
N CYS A 136 12.17 4.71 -4.38
CA CYS A 136 13.57 4.54 -3.99
C CYS A 136 13.69 4.11 -2.52
N ARG A 137 13.04 4.83 -1.60
CA ARG A 137 13.07 4.50 -0.16
C ARG A 137 12.43 3.14 0.14
N MET A 138 11.36 2.77 -0.54
CA MET A 138 10.75 1.44 -0.43
C MET A 138 11.70 0.33 -0.86
N ALA A 139 12.45 0.57 -1.94
CA ALA A 139 13.41 -0.39 -2.49
C ALA A 139 14.64 -0.54 -1.57
N THR A 140 15.15 0.55 -1.01
CA THR A 140 16.40 0.55 -0.22
C THR A 140 16.21 0.19 1.25
N LYS A 141 14.97 0.04 1.76
CA LYS A 141 14.70 -0.22 3.19
C LYS A 141 15.40 -1.47 3.76
N ASP A 142 15.78 -2.42 2.91
CA ASP A 142 16.42 -3.67 3.31
C ASP A 142 17.96 -3.58 3.31
N VAL A 143 18.53 -2.48 2.81
CA VAL A 143 19.98 -2.24 2.68
C VAL A 143 20.44 -1.08 3.56
N ALA A 144 19.53 -0.14 3.87
CA ALA A 144 19.79 1.06 4.66
C ALA A 144 19.70 0.85 6.18
#